data_AF-A0A0C9YBN1-F1
#
_entry.id   AF-A0A0C9YBN1-F1
#
_cell.length_a   1.000
_cell.length_b   1.000
_cell.length_c   1.000
_cell.angle_alpha   90.00
_cell.angle_beta   90.00
_cell.angle_gamma   90.00
#
_symmetry.space_group_name_H-M   'P 1'
#
loop_
_entity.id
_entity.type
_entity.pdbx_description
1 polymer ?
#
loop_
_entity_poly.entity_id
_entity_poly.type
_entity_poly.pdbx_seq_one_letter_code
_entity_poly.pdbx_strand_id
1 'polypeptide(L)'
;MGLYLLDYGAGNVQSLANSLTKLGYGFTWISDPTDFNKATSLIFPGVGAFETALGFLNARGLLEPLREYIHSGKPYFGICIGMQILFRSSAESSSEGLGVIPCPIERFDDEDKAVPHIGWNAADLVNVQEDAEGVNVSSYYYFVHSYCARYNPTEYPEAMHWAHTTTQYGKEIFISSVRKGNVFGTQFHPEKSGAAGLELLEEWLRKPESAHTSAPSTPFITRLPKAVHRLTKRIVACMDVRTNDQGDLVVTKGDQYDVREKPNLSSDSPTAQTAGEVRNLGKPVALAARYYESGADELCLLNITSFRHSPLQDQPMLAVVRAAAECVFVPLTIGGGIKDTIDPDGTKRSALEVAGAYFRAGADKISIGSEAVYAVERLLAAGKPDGTSAIEAIAHAYGRQAVVVSIDPRRTYVDSITYDGPHKSEVIVGSQDYQGKAWWYQCTVSGGRELRSLSVVQLAQGVEKLGAGEILINSIDRDGTGLGFDLDLLRVVKRSVKIPVIASSGAGSSSHFVEVFEQTGVEAALAAGIFHRGEVGIKEVKEAMKGASLNVRD
;
A
#
# COMPACT_ATOMS: atom_id res chain seq x y z
N MET A 1 -17.01 -9.68 25.83
CA MET A 1 -17.07 -8.54 24.90
C MET A 1 -17.85 -8.97 23.67
N GLY A 2 -18.97 -8.31 23.38
CA GLY A 2 -19.65 -8.42 22.09
C GLY A 2 -18.93 -7.57 21.06
N LEU A 3 -17.76 -8.04 20.60
CA LEU A 3 -16.93 -7.36 19.61
C LEU A 3 -17.50 -7.54 18.21
N TYR A 4 -17.76 -6.42 17.54
CA TYR A 4 -18.22 -6.41 16.16
C TYR A 4 -17.24 -5.70 15.23
N LEU A 5 -17.17 -6.19 13.99
CA LEU A 5 -16.45 -5.55 12.89
C LEU A 5 -17.44 -5.00 11.86
N LEU A 6 -17.27 -3.73 11.50
CA LEU A 6 -18.02 -3.13 10.41
C LEU A 6 -17.33 -3.40 9.07
N ASP A 7 -17.92 -4.26 8.25
CA ASP A 7 -17.57 -4.37 6.82
C ASP A 7 -18.57 -3.54 6.03
N TYR A 8 -18.13 -2.42 5.47
CA TYR A 8 -18.98 -1.55 4.65
C TYR A 8 -19.08 -2.05 3.20
N GLY A 9 -18.24 -3.00 2.77
CA GLY A 9 -18.33 -3.66 1.47
C GLY A 9 -17.18 -3.34 0.51
N ALA A 10 -16.15 -2.63 0.95
CA ALA A 10 -14.98 -2.32 0.12
C ALA A 10 -13.66 -2.48 0.88
N GLY A 11 -12.59 -2.75 0.13
CA GLY A 11 -11.23 -2.84 0.64
C GLY A 11 -10.91 -4.14 1.34
N ASN A 12 -9.72 -4.18 1.94
CA ASN A 12 -9.19 -5.31 2.68
C ASN A 12 -9.59 -5.24 4.16
N VAL A 13 -10.79 -5.73 4.48
CA VAL A 13 -11.21 -5.92 5.88
C VAL A 13 -10.67 -7.21 6.50
N GLN A 14 -10.13 -8.12 5.66
CA GLN A 14 -9.66 -9.43 6.11
C GLN A 14 -8.39 -9.34 6.93
N SER A 15 -7.49 -8.40 6.65
CA SER A 15 -6.28 -8.26 7.45
C SER A 15 -6.58 -7.93 8.91
N LEU A 16 -7.57 -7.09 9.20
CA LEU A 16 -8.00 -6.86 10.58
C LEU A 16 -8.59 -8.13 11.20
N ALA A 17 -9.46 -8.85 10.48
CA ALA A 17 -10.02 -10.11 10.94
C ALA A 17 -8.94 -11.17 11.27
N ASN A 18 -7.90 -11.26 10.43
CA ASN A 18 -6.76 -12.12 10.63
C ASN A 18 -5.93 -11.68 11.84
N SER A 19 -5.71 -10.37 12.04
CA SER A 19 -5.05 -9.84 13.23
C SER A 19 -5.80 -10.20 14.51
N LEU A 20 -7.14 -10.04 14.54
CA LEU A 20 -7.95 -10.44 15.69
C LEU A 20 -7.86 -11.95 15.97
N THR A 21 -7.95 -12.76 14.92
CA THR A 21 -7.82 -14.22 15.01
C THR A 21 -6.44 -14.62 15.54
N LYS A 22 -5.37 -13.99 15.04
CA LYS A 22 -3.99 -14.21 15.48
C LYS A 22 -3.80 -13.88 16.96
N LEU A 23 -4.47 -12.84 17.44
CA LEU A 23 -4.46 -12.41 18.85
C LEU A 23 -5.42 -13.24 19.74
N GLY A 24 -6.19 -14.19 19.17
CA GLY A 24 -7.09 -15.07 19.90
C GLY A 24 -8.45 -14.48 20.23
N TYR A 25 -8.87 -13.40 19.56
CA TYR A 25 -10.15 -12.74 19.78
C TYR A 25 -11.18 -13.13 18.71
N GLY A 26 -12.35 -13.61 19.17
CA GLY A 26 -13.52 -13.79 18.31
C GLY A 26 -14.25 -12.48 18.08
N PHE A 27 -14.90 -12.34 16.93
CA PHE A 27 -15.70 -11.17 16.57
C PHE A 27 -16.91 -11.58 15.72
N THR A 28 -17.87 -10.68 15.57
CA THR A 28 -19.03 -10.84 14.67
C THR A 28 -19.05 -9.72 13.63
N TRP A 29 -19.40 -10.02 12.39
CA TRP A 29 -19.57 -8.97 11.38
C TRP A 29 -20.89 -8.23 11.58
N ILE A 30 -20.88 -6.91 11.41
CA ILE A 30 -22.12 -6.14 11.20
C ILE A 30 -22.65 -6.51 9.80
N SER A 31 -23.72 -7.29 9.78
CA SER A 31 -24.37 -7.73 8.55
C SER A 31 -25.62 -6.91 8.24
N ASP A 32 -26.31 -6.46 9.28
CA ASP A 32 -27.58 -5.73 9.25
C ASP A 32 -27.58 -4.58 10.28
N PRO A 33 -28.32 -3.48 10.05
CA PRO A 33 -28.50 -2.39 11.00
C PRO A 33 -28.83 -2.80 12.44
N THR A 34 -29.55 -3.91 12.65
CA THR A 34 -29.92 -4.37 13.99
C THR A 34 -28.75 -4.94 14.79
N ASP A 35 -27.63 -5.28 14.15
CA ASP A 35 -26.43 -5.81 14.81
C ASP A 35 -25.75 -4.77 15.71
N PHE A 36 -25.89 -3.48 15.42
CA PHE A 36 -25.39 -2.38 16.28
C PHE A 36 -26.00 -2.41 17.70
N ASN A 37 -27.23 -2.92 17.84
CA ASN A 37 -27.87 -3.06 19.15
C ASN A 37 -27.18 -4.13 20.01
N LYS A 38 -26.64 -5.18 19.37
CA LYS A 38 -25.96 -6.31 20.01
C LYS A 38 -24.49 -6.01 20.28
N ALA A 39 -23.88 -5.14 19.48
CA ALA A 39 -22.50 -4.72 19.66
C ALA A 39 -22.32 -4.01 21.01
N THR A 40 -21.34 -4.46 21.78
CA THR A 40 -20.85 -3.75 22.98
C THR A 40 -19.54 -3.03 22.70
N SER A 41 -18.76 -3.52 21.72
CA SER A 41 -17.58 -2.85 21.16
C SER A 41 -17.60 -2.96 19.64
N LEU A 42 -17.21 -1.90 18.94
CA LEU A 42 -17.19 -1.85 17.48
C LEU A 42 -15.82 -1.40 16.98
N ILE A 43 -15.24 -2.15 16.05
CA ILE A 43 -14.11 -1.68 15.26
C ILE A 43 -14.60 -1.47 13.83
N PHE A 44 -14.33 -0.28 13.28
CA PHE A 44 -14.62 0.06 11.90
C PHE A 44 -13.31 0.22 11.11
N PRO A 45 -12.85 -0.84 10.40
CA PRO A 45 -11.78 -0.73 9.41
C PRO A 45 -12.26 -0.07 8.13
N GLY A 46 -11.41 0.71 7.46
CA GLY A 46 -11.68 1.04 6.06
C GLY A 46 -10.49 1.55 5.26
N VAL A 47 -10.47 1.14 4.00
CA VAL A 47 -9.50 1.52 2.96
C VAL A 47 -10.30 2.00 1.76
N GLY A 48 -10.07 3.20 1.27
CA GLY A 48 -10.78 3.66 0.08
C GLY A 48 -10.88 5.17 0.00
N ALA A 49 -11.77 5.61 -0.88
CA ALA A 49 -12.21 7.01 -0.95
C ALA A 49 -13.37 7.25 0.04
N PHE A 50 -13.37 8.43 0.66
CA PHE A 50 -14.35 8.91 1.63
C PHE A 50 -15.79 8.85 1.07
N GLU A 51 -15.99 9.33 -0.16
CA GLU A 51 -17.29 9.31 -0.85
C GLU A 51 -17.82 7.89 -1.01
N THR A 52 -16.97 7.01 -1.52
CA THR A 52 -17.31 5.60 -1.75
C THR A 52 -17.72 4.92 -0.45
N ALA A 53 -16.99 5.16 0.65
CA ALA A 53 -17.31 4.59 1.95
C ALA A 53 -18.68 5.05 2.47
N LEU A 54 -18.96 6.36 2.41
CA LEU A 54 -20.27 6.90 2.78
C LEU A 54 -21.39 6.40 1.87
N GLY A 55 -21.14 6.29 0.57
CA GLY A 55 -22.06 5.72 -0.40
C GLY A 55 -22.46 4.29 -0.04
N PHE A 56 -21.49 3.44 0.32
CA PHE A 56 -21.75 2.08 0.76
C PHE A 56 -22.49 2.00 2.10
N LEU A 57 -22.12 2.81 3.09
CA LEU A 57 -22.81 2.88 4.37
C LEU A 57 -24.28 3.30 4.19
N ASN A 58 -24.54 4.30 3.34
CA ASN A 58 -25.89 4.77 3.03
C ASN A 58 -26.69 3.72 2.26
N ALA A 59 -26.12 3.13 1.21
CA ALA A 59 -26.78 2.11 0.39
C ALA A 59 -27.19 0.88 1.21
N ARG A 60 -26.45 0.56 2.28
CA ARG A 60 -26.74 -0.54 3.20
C ARG A 60 -27.53 -0.13 4.44
N GLY A 61 -27.91 1.14 4.57
CA GLY A 61 -28.65 1.66 5.74
C GLY A 61 -27.86 1.61 7.04
N LEU A 62 -26.52 1.61 6.99
CA LEU A 62 -25.64 1.48 8.15
C LEU A 62 -25.20 2.82 8.74
N LEU A 63 -25.35 3.94 8.02
CA LEU A 63 -24.84 5.25 8.44
C LEU A 63 -25.53 5.79 9.71
N GLU A 64 -26.86 5.83 9.74
CA GLU A 64 -27.60 6.30 10.92
C GLU A 64 -27.41 5.37 12.14
N PRO A 65 -27.52 4.03 12.03
CA PRO A 65 -27.21 3.13 13.14
C PRO A 65 -25.79 3.28 13.69
N LEU A 66 -24.79 3.53 12.82
CA LEU A 66 -23.43 3.81 13.23
C LEU A 66 -23.35 5.12 14.04
N ARG A 67 -24.05 6.17 13.58
CA ARG A 67 -24.12 7.45 14.29
C ARG A 67 -24.75 7.25 15.67
N GLU A 68 -25.87 6.54 15.77
CA GLU A 68 -26.54 6.23 17.04
C GLU A 68 -25.64 5.41 17.97
N TYR A 69 -24.93 4.41 17.44
CA TYR A 69 -23.98 3.60 18.19
C TYR A 69 -22.88 4.47 18.84
N ILE A 70 -22.27 5.38 18.08
CA ILE A 70 -21.23 6.28 18.61
C ILE A 70 -21.81 7.19 19.70
N HIS A 71 -23.00 7.76 19.51
CA HIS A 71 -23.64 8.63 20.51
C HIS A 71 -24.10 7.88 21.76
N SER A 72 -24.30 6.56 21.69
CA SER A 72 -24.68 5.74 22.85
C SER A 72 -23.60 5.62 23.93
N GLY A 73 -22.36 6.03 23.63
CA GLY A 73 -21.23 5.93 24.56
C GLY A 73 -20.55 4.55 24.56
N LYS A 74 -20.96 3.62 23.70
CA LYS A 74 -20.30 2.31 23.56
C LYS A 74 -18.95 2.42 22.85
N PRO A 75 -17.93 1.64 23.24
CA PRO A 75 -16.60 1.67 22.63
C PRO A 75 -16.60 1.60 21.09
N TYR A 76 -15.92 2.56 20.47
CA TYR A 76 -15.72 2.65 19.02
C TYR A 76 -14.23 2.80 18.71
N PHE A 77 -13.73 1.99 17.78
CA PHE A 77 -12.39 2.10 17.23
C PHE A 77 -12.45 2.23 15.70
N GLY A 78 -12.22 3.44 15.18
CA GLY A 78 -12.14 3.69 13.73
C GLY A 78 -10.71 3.61 13.18
N ILE A 79 -10.50 2.88 12.09
CA ILE A 79 -9.18 2.76 11.44
C ILE A 79 -9.25 3.37 10.03
N CYS A 80 -8.32 4.27 9.73
CA CYS A 80 -8.20 5.02 8.48
C CYS A 80 -9.52 5.68 8.08
N ILE A 81 -10.28 5.12 7.13
CA ILE A 81 -11.60 5.65 6.77
C ILE A 81 -12.57 5.63 7.97
N GLY A 82 -12.51 4.59 8.82
CA GLY A 82 -13.30 4.56 10.06
C GLY A 82 -12.97 5.71 11.01
N MET A 83 -11.74 6.23 10.98
CA MET A 83 -11.40 7.46 11.69
C MET A 83 -11.91 8.70 10.93
N GLN A 84 -11.67 8.77 9.62
CA GLN A 84 -11.98 9.95 8.81
C GLN A 84 -13.47 10.26 8.75
N ILE A 85 -14.35 9.27 8.72
CA ILE A 85 -15.81 9.49 8.69
C ILE A 85 -16.34 10.16 9.97
N LEU A 86 -15.58 10.20 11.08
CA LEU A 86 -15.95 10.97 12.28
C LEU A 86 -15.93 12.48 12.04
N PHE A 87 -15.14 12.94 11.06
CA PHE A 87 -14.96 14.35 10.75
C PHE A 87 -16.15 14.92 9.99
N ARG A 88 -16.23 16.25 9.91
CA ARG A 88 -17.35 16.95 9.29
C ARG A 88 -17.48 16.67 7.79
N SER A 89 -16.36 16.64 7.08
CA SER A 89 -16.31 16.54 5.63
C SER A 89 -14.92 16.09 5.18
N SER A 90 -14.76 15.73 3.89
CA SER A 90 -13.45 15.49 3.29
C SER A 90 -13.32 16.25 1.98
N ALA A 91 -12.19 16.92 1.75
CA ALA A 91 -11.87 17.57 0.48
C ALA A 91 -11.77 16.59 -0.70
N GLU A 92 -11.79 15.28 -0.44
CA GLU A 92 -11.92 14.24 -1.47
C GLU A 92 -13.31 14.23 -2.12
N SER A 93 -14.35 14.76 -1.46
CA SER A 93 -15.73 14.66 -1.93
C SER A 93 -16.61 15.82 -1.47
N SER A 94 -17.80 15.98 -2.04
CA SER A 94 -18.80 16.92 -1.51
C SER A 94 -19.64 16.33 -0.36
N SER A 95 -19.41 15.07 0.02
CA SER A 95 -20.21 14.39 1.04
C SER A 95 -19.84 14.83 2.46
N GLU A 96 -20.83 14.93 3.34
CA GLU A 96 -20.63 15.18 4.77
C GLU A 96 -20.39 13.85 5.51
N GLY A 97 -19.47 13.88 6.48
CA GLY A 97 -19.22 12.75 7.38
C GLY A 97 -20.24 12.69 8.52
N LEU A 98 -19.86 12.04 9.62
CA LEU A 98 -20.69 11.97 10.81
C LEU A 98 -20.74 13.30 11.58
N GLY A 99 -19.77 14.19 11.39
CA GLY A 99 -19.74 15.51 12.03
C GLY A 99 -19.44 15.51 13.52
N VAL A 100 -18.92 14.40 14.06
CA VAL A 100 -18.52 14.25 15.46
C VAL A 100 -17.31 15.14 15.78
N ILE A 101 -16.37 15.27 14.82
CA ILE A 101 -15.18 16.11 14.92
C ILE A 101 -15.34 17.33 13.99
N PRO A 102 -15.37 18.57 14.50
CA PRO A 102 -15.81 19.75 13.76
C PRO A 102 -14.70 20.37 12.88
N CYS A 103 -13.95 19.56 12.14
CA CYS A 103 -13.01 20.02 11.12
C CYS A 103 -13.07 19.13 9.87
N PRO A 104 -12.58 19.62 8.71
CA PRO A 104 -12.52 18.82 7.49
C PRO A 104 -11.29 17.91 7.48
N ILE A 105 -11.39 16.82 6.73
CA ILE A 105 -10.26 16.08 6.17
C ILE A 105 -9.79 16.82 4.91
N GLU A 106 -8.49 17.12 4.81
CA GLU A 106 -7.90 17.92 3.74
C GLU A 106 -6.82 17.12 3.00
N ARG A 107 -6.57 17.45 1.72
CA ARG A 107 -5.46 16.84 0.97
C ARG A 107 -4.12 17.39 1.48
N PHE A 108 -3.11 16.53 1.57
CA PHE A 108 -1.74 17.00 1.74
C PHE A 108 -1.31 17.90 0.58
N ASP A 109 -0.42 18.84 0.91
CA ASP A 109 0.35 19.57 -0.08
C ASP A 109 1.44 18.67 -0.69
N ASP A 110 1.78 18.86 -1.97
CA ASP A 110 2.80 18.07 -2.70
C ASP A 110 4.00 18.92 -3.18
N GLU A 111 4.20 20.12 -2.60
CA GLU A 111 5.35 20.96 -2.91
C GLU A 111 6.66 20.34 -2.41
N ASP A 112 6.66 19.83 -1.17
CA ASP A 112 7.86 19.36 -0.45
C ASP A 112 7.98 17.84 -0.30
N LYS A 113 6.98 17.09 -0.74
CA LYS A 113 6.88 15.63 -0.56
C LYS A 113 6.00 15.00 -1.62
N ALA A 114 6.06 13.68 -1.73
CA ALA A 114 5.14 12.94 -2.56
C ALA A 114 3.74 12.85 -1.92
N VAL A 115 2.67 12.69 -2.71
CA VAL A 115 1.32 12.44 -2.19
C VAL A 115 0.66 11.39 -3.08
N PRO A 116 0.15 10.26 -2.56
CA PRO A 116 -0.13 9.93 -1.15
C PRO A 116 1.07 9.72 -0.23
N HIS A 117 0.84 9.92 1.08
CA HIS A 117 1.71 9.45 2.16
C HIS A 117 1.62 7.93 2.22
N ILE A 118 2.63 7.23 1.68
CA ILE A 118 2.73 5.76 1.69
C ILE A 118 4.02 5.37 2.42
N GLY A 119 3.89 4.76 3.59
CA GLY A 119 5.03 4.19 4.30
C GLY A 119 4.87 4.23 5.81
N TRP A 120 6.00 4.06 6.50
CA TRP A 120 6.04 3.90 7.94
C TRP A 120 6.48 5.19 8.60
N ASN A 121 5.62 5.75 9.45
CA ASN A 121 5.89 7.01 10.12
C ASN A 121 5.59 6.87 11.61
N ALA A 122 6.15 7.76 12.41
CA ALA A 122 5.99 7.71 13.85
C ALA A 122 4.77 8.51 14.31
N ALA A 123 4.17 8.09 15.42
CA ALA A 123 3.04 8.77 16.05
C ALA A 123 3.48 9.35 17.40
N ASP A 124 3.45 10.67 17.52
CA ASP A 124 3.81 11.37 18.76
C ASP A 124 2.55 11.68 19.57
N LEU A 125 2.47 11.17 20.81
CA LEU A 125 1.41 11.52 21.77
C LEU A 125 1.37 13.03 21.94
N VAL A 126 0.17 13.61 21.86
CA VAL A 126 -0.06 15.03 22.13
C VAL A 126 0.23 15.31 23.61
N ASN A 127 -0.37 14.53 24.51
CA ASN A 127 -0.13 14.57 25.95
C ASN A 127 0.50 13.24 26.44
N VAL A 128 1.75 13.29 26.91
CA VAL A 128 2.48 12.10 27.39
C VAL A 128 2.00 11.55 28.73
N GLN A 129 1.13 12.27 29.43
CA GLN A 129 0.54 11.82 30.69
C GLN A 129 -0.75 11.01 30.49
N GLU A 130 -1.32 11.05 29.29
CA GLU A 130 -2.52 10.27 28.93
C GLU A 130 -2.14 8.81 28.61
N ASP A 131 -3.11 7.92 28.79
CA ASP A 131 -2.98 6.53 28.36
C ASP A 131 -2.69 6.48 26.86
N ALA A 132 -1.60 5.83 26.48
CA ALA A 132 -1.17 5.80 25.09
C ALA A 132 -2.12 5.01 24.16
N GLU A 133 -3.07 4.25 24.72
CA GLU A 133 -3.98 3.37 23.96
C GLU A 133 -3.21 2.40 23.07
N GLY A 134 -2.11 1.86 23.60
CA GLY A 134 -1.23 0.95 22.88
C GLY A 134 -0.30 1.61 21.85
N VAL A 135 -0.35 2.93 21.68
CA VAL A 135 0.59 3.63 20.79
C VAL A 135 1.99 3.71 21.41
N ASN A 136 2.97 3.14 20.73
CA ASN A 136 4.38 3.21 21.09
C ASN A 136 5.07 4.32 20.29
N VAL A 137 5.46 5.39 20.97
CA VAL A 137 6.11 6.59 20.36
C VAL A 137 7.50 6.33 19.78
N SER A 138 8.09 5.18 20.14
CA SER A 138 9.38 4.70 19.62
C SER A 138 9.22 3.79 18.40
N SER A 139 7.99 3.41 18.06
CA SER A 139 7.67 2.54 16.93
C SER A 139 7.20 3.32 15.71
N TYR A 140 7.07 2.60 14.60
CA TYR A 140 6.53 3.11 13.34
C TYR A 140 5.23 2.39 12.98
N TYR A 141 4.30 3.15 12.41
CA TYR A 141 3.01 2.66 11.94
C TYR A 141 2.84 2.92 10.45
N TYR A 142 2.10 2.05 9.77
CA TYR A 142 1.89 2.14 8.33
C TYR A 142 0.75 3.11 7.97
N PHE A 143 1.09 4.14 7.22
CA PHE A 143 0.18 5.15 6.66
C PHE A 143 0.08 4.98 5.15
N VAL A 144 -1.14 5.13 4.61
CA VAL A 144 -1.43 4.98 3.18
C VAL A 144 -2.62 5.88 2.78
N HIS A 145 -2.37 7.19 2.66
CA HIS A 145 -3.45 8.18 2.45
C HIS A 145 -3.00 9.47 1.74
N SER A 146 -3.88 10.05 0.91
CA SER A 146 -3.68 11.40 0.34
C SER A 146 -4.27 12.53 1.19
N TYR A 147 -5.22 12.18 2.07
CA TYR A 147 -6.00 13.14 2.84
C TYR A 147 -5.85 12.90 4.34
N CYS A 148 -5.85 13.95 5.14
CA CYS A 148 -5.63 13.90 6.59
C CYS A 148 -6.40 15.01 7.32
N ALA A 149 -6.60 14.85 8.62
CA ALA A 149 -7.00 15.96 9.49
C ALA A 149 -5.75 16.77 9.86
N ARG A 150 -5.59 17.97 9.30
CA ARG A 150 -4.45 18.85 9.64
C ARG A 150 -4.49 19.23 11.12
N TYR A 151 -3.33 19.25 11.77
CA TYR A 151 -3.20 19.75 13.13
C TYR A 151 -3.14 21.28 13.10
N ASN A 152 -4.31 21.91 13.01
CA ASN A 152 -4.45 23.37 12.90
C ASN A 152 -5.22 23.95 14.09
N PRO A 153 -4.54 24.20 15.21
CA PRO A 153 -5.15 24.78 16.42
C PRO A 153 -5.74 26.18 16.24
N THR A 154 -5.26 26.95 15.26
CA THR A 154 -5.73 28.32 15.02
C THR A 154 -7.08 28.33 14.32
N GLU A 155 -7.28 27.44 13.35
CA GLU A 155 -8.50 27.38 12.55
C GLU A 155 -9.56 26.45 13.17
N TYR A 156 -9.14 25.36 13.82
CA TYR A 156 -10.05 24.32 14.34
C TYR A 156 -9.77 23.97 15.82
N PRO A 157 -9.84 24.92 16.76
CA PRO A 157 -9.47 24.70 18.16
C PRO A 157 -10.28 23.56 18.83
N GLU A 158 -11.59 23.51 18.59
CA GLU A 158 -12.47 22.47 19.15
C GLU A 158 -12.12 21.05 18.67
N ALA A 159 -11.63 20.93 17.43
CA ALA A 159 -11.21 19.64 16.89
C ALA A 159 -9.90 19.15 17.52
N MET A 160 -9.01 20.05 17.95
CA MET A 160 -7.72 19.67 18.55
C MET A 160 -7.88 18.93 19.88
N HIS A 161 -9.00 19.13 20.58
CA HIS A 161 -9.33 18.37 21.79
C HIS A 161 -9.57 16.87 21.55
N TRP A 162 -9.69 16.46 20.29
CA TRP A 162 -9.76 15.05 19.90
C TRP A 162 -8.39 14.46 19.58
N ALA A 163 -7.36 15.27 19.34
CA ALA A 163 -6.08 14.80 18.84
C ALA A 163 -5.32 14.03 19.93
N HIS A 164 -5.17 12.71 19.75
CA HIS A 164 -4.44 11.85 20.68
C HIS A 164 -2.97 11.76 20.31
N THR A 165 -2.70 11.52 19.03
CA THR A 165 -1.34 11.55 18.47
C THR A 165 -1.29 12.43 17.24
N THR A 166 -0.10 12.96 16.98
CA THR A 166 0.22 13.73 15.79
C THR A 166 1.40 13.12 15.07
N THR A 167 1.44 13.28 13.75
CA THR A 167 2.53 12.83 12.90
C THR A 167 2.93 13.96 11.97
N GLN A 168 4.22 14.07 11.68
CA GLN A 168 4.74 15.01 10.69
C GLN A 168 5.01 14.29 9.37
N TYR A 169 4.57 14.90 8.26
CA TYR A 169 4.89 14.48 6.90
C TYR A 169 5.33 15.68 6.07
N GLY A 170 6.60 15.69 5.64
CA GLY A 170 7.28 16.91 5.18
C GLY A 170 7.15 18.03 6.20
N LYS A 171 6.64 19.19 5.78
CA LYS A 171 6.39 20.36 6.64
C LYS A 171 5.01 20.37 7.31
N GLU A 172 4.12 19.42 7.02
CA GLU A 172 2.78 19.38 7.59
C GLU A 172 2.72 18.48 8.83
N ILE A 173 1.95 18.90 9.84
CA ILE A 173 1.58 18.08 11.00
C ILE A 173 0.10 17.75 10.88
N PHE A 174 -0.24 16.49 11.07
CA PHE A 174 -1.62 16.00 11.03
C PHE A 174 -1.94 15.15 12.26
N ILE A 175 -3.23 15.01 12.54
CA ILE A 175 -3.76 14.15 13.60
C ILE A 175 -3.65 12.70 13.10
N SER A 176 -2.79 11.90 13.73
CA SER A 176 -2.59 10.49 13.38
C SER A 176 -3.40 9.52 14.23
N SER A 177 -3.93 9.96 15.37
CA SER A 177 -5.02 9.29 16.07
C SER A 177 -5.88 10.26 16.87
N VAL A 178 -7.14 9.88 17.10
CA VAL A 178 -8.12 10.63 17.87
C VAL A 178 -8.56 9.86 19.12
N ARG A 179 -8.83 10.57 20.21
CA ARG A 179 -9.37 10.00 21.45
C ARG A 179 -10.25 11.01 22.18
N LYS A 180 -11.51 10.64 22.44
CA LYS A 180 -12.42 11.40 23.32
C LYS A 180 -13.63 10.54 23.70
N GLY A 181 -14.04 10.57 24.98
CA GLY A 181 -15.22 9.81 25.42
C GLY A 181 -15.08 8.31 25.16
N ASN A 182 -15.97 7.76 24.33
CA ASN A 182 -15.98 6.35 23.90
C ASN A 182 -15.27 6.07 22.56
N VAL A 183 -14.75 7.12 21.93
CA VAL A 183 -14.15 7.07 20.59
C VAL A 183 -12.64 7.02 20.69
N PHE A 184 -12.07 6.06 19.97
CA PHE A 184 -10.68 5.99 19.57
C PHE A 184 -10.60 5.82 18.05
N GLY A 185 -9.56 6.34 17.42
CA GLY A 185 -9.33 6.04 16.02
C GLY A 185 -7.93 6.38 15.54
N THR A 186 -7.45 5.69 14.52
CA THR A 186 -6.10 5.85 13.98
C THR A 186 -6.16 6.14 12.48
N GLN A 187 -5.33 7.05 12.00
CA GLN A 187 -5.14 7.28 10.57
C GLN A 187 -4.31 6.16 9.94
N PHE A 188 -3.34 5.64 10.69
CA PHE A 188 -2.55 4.48 10.30
C PHE A 188 -3.33 3.17 10.48
N HIS A 189 -2.86 2.13 9.80
CA HIS A 189 -3.44 0.79 9.82
C HIS A 189 -2.69 -0.12 10.82
N PRO A 190 -3.17 -0.33 12.06
CA PRO A 190 -2.49 -1.20 13.01
C PRO A 190 -2.38 -2.65 12.49
N GLU A 191 -3.38 -3.16 11.77
CA GLU A 191 -3.35 -4.47 11.12
C GLU A 191 -2.28 -4.60 10.01
N LYS A 192 -1.70 -3.47 9.57
CA LYS A 192 -0.58 -3.40 8.62
C LYS A 192 0.70 -2.84 9.21
N SER A 193 0.74 -2.64 10.52
CA SER A 193 1.88 -2.04 11.23
C SER A 193 2.77 -3.08 11.92
N GLY A 194 2.72 -4.35 11.48
CA GLY A 194 3.52 -5.44 12.06
C GLY A 194 3.28 -5.61 13.57
N ALA A 195 4.35 -5.95 14.30
CA ALA A 195 4.29 -6.16 15.74
C ALA A 195 3.72 -4.96 16.52
N ALA A 196 4.19 -3.73 16.22
CA ALA A 196 3.71 -2.52 16.90
C ALA A 196 2.21 -2.27 16.71
N GLY A 197 1.67 -2.65 15.57
CA GLY A 197 0.23 -2.57 15.30
C GLY A 197 -0.58 -3.66 15.99
N LEU A 198 -0.06 -4.89 16.03
CA LEU A 198 -0.67 -6.00 16.76
C LEU A 198 -0.69 -5.73 18.28
N GLU A 199 0.39 -5.19 18.83
CA GLU A 199 0.48 -4.77 20.24
C GLU A 199 -0.57 -3.71 20.58
N LEU A 200 -0.77 -2.73 19.69
CA LEU A 200 -1.81 -1.71 19.85
C LEU A 200 -3.22 -2.32 19.85
N LEU A 201 -3.51 -3.21 18.90
CA LEU A 201 -4.79 -3.92 18.85
C LEU A 201 -5.00 -4.77 20.11
N GLU A 202 -4.00 -5.53 20.53
CA GLU A 202 -4.05 -6.37 21.71
C GLU A 202 -4.32 -5.56 22.97
N GLU A 203 -3.62 -4.43 23.14
CA GLU A 203 -3.82 -3.54 24.29
C GLU A 203 -5.26 -3.00 24.34
N TRP A 204 -5.81 -2.58 23.20
CA TRP A 204 -7.20 -2.11 23.14
C TRP A 204 -8.19 -3.25 23.45
N LEU A 205 -8.00 -4.45 22.90
CA LEU A 205 -8.89 -5.59 23.07
C LEU A 205 -8.85 -6.20 24.48
N ARG A 206 -7.69 -6.18 25.13
CA ARG A 206 -7.47 -6.74 26.47
C ARG A 206 -8.10 -5.90 27.57
N LYS A 207 -8.16 -4.57 27.38
CA LYS A 207 -8.79 -3.65 28.33
C LYS A 207 -10.30 -3.91 28.42
N PRO A 208 -10.92 -3.82 29.62
CA PRO A 208 -12.37 -3.96 29.75
C PRO A 208 -13.10 -2.83 29.04
N GLU A 209 -14.33 -3.07 28.58
CA GLU A 209 -15.14 -2.08 27.85
C GLU A 209 -15.26 -0.73 28.59
N SER A 210 -15.34 -0.76 29.93
CA SER A 210 -15.40 0.44 30.78
C SER A 210 -14.14 1.32 30.73
N ALA A 211 -12.99 0.77 30.34
CA ALA A 211 -11.77 1.56 30.13
C ALA A 211 -11.88 2.43 28.87
N HIS A 212 -12.72 2.02 27.91
CA HIS A 212 -12.87 2.71 26.63
C HIS A 212 -13.99 3.74 26.64
N THR A 213 -14.96 3.65 27.56
CA THR A 213 -16.16 4.52 27.60
C THR A 213 -15.89 5.97 28.03
N SER A 214 -14.71 6.25 28.60
CA SER A 214 -14.32 7.60 29.01
C SER A 214 -12.86 7.87 28.70
N ALA A 215 -12.57 9.04 28.13
CA ALA A 215 -11.23 9.63 28.11
C ALA A 215 -11.30 11.10 28.48
N PRO A 216 -10.28 11.63 29.18
CA PRO A 216 -10.14 13.06 29.36
C PRO A 216 -9.99 13.75 28.00
N SER A 217 -10.41 15.01 27.93
CA SER A 217 -10.10 15.84 26.77
C SER A 217 -8.61 16.10 26.72
N THR A 218 -7.99 15.89 25.57
CA THR A 218 -6.57 16.20 25.42
C THR A 218 -6.35 17.72 25.53
N PRO A 219 -5.38 18.17 26.34
CA PRO A 219 -5.07 19.58 26.47
C PRO A 219 -4.54 20.14 25.15
N PHE A 220 -4.82 21.41 24.93
CA PHE A 220 -4.30 22.15 23.79
C PHE A 220 -2.78 22.30 23.89
N ILE A 221 -2.03 21.86 22.85
CA ILE A 221 -0.58 21.97 22.79
C ILE A 221 -0.14 22.40 21.39
N THR A 222 0.36 23.63 21.23
CA THR A 222 0.93 24.07 19.96
C THR A 222 2.09 23.18 19.55
N ARG A 223 2.10 22.74 18.28
CA ARG A 223 3.19 21.95 17.70
C ARG A 223 3.73 22.63 16.44
N LEU A 224 5.05 22.68 16.35
CA LEU A 224 5.75 23.21 15.18
C LEU A 224 6.45 22.06 14.44
N PRO A 225 6.48 22.08 13.09
CA PRO A 225 7.19 21.07 12.32
C PRO A 225 8.68 21.04 12.69
N LYS A 226 9.22 19.84 12.91
CA LYS A 226 10.64 19.59 13.07
C LYS A 226 11.35 19.74 11.70
N ALA A 227 12.67 19.92 11.72
CA ALA A 227 13.45 20.05 10.48
C ALA A 227 13.38 18.79 9.58
N VAL A 228 13.21 17.61 10.17
CA VAL A 228 13.14 16.33 9.47
C VAL A 228 11.93 15.55 9.99
N HIS A 229 11.07 15.09 9.08
CA HIS A 229 10.02 14.13 9.38
C HIS A 229 10.59 12.72 9.62
N ARG A 230 9.78 11.82 10.20
CA ARG A 230 10.19 10.45 10.57
C ARG A 230 9.62 9.37 9.66
N LEU A 231 9.31 9.69 8.39
CA LEU A 231 9.00 8.65 7.42
C LEU A 231 10.25 7.79 7.18
N THR A 232 10.09 6.47 7.17
CA THR A 232 11.20 5.55 6.89
C THR A 232 11.39 5.36 5.38
N LYS A 233 12.59 4.92 4.98
CA LYS A 233 12.85 4.36 3.66
C LYS A 233 12.40 2.91 3.62
N ARG A 234 11.54 2.58 2.66
CA ARG A 234 10.83 1.30 2.57
C ARG A 234 11.63 0.24 1.84
N ILE A 235 11.75 -0.95 2.43
CA ILE A 235 12.27 -2.14 1.76
C ILE A 235 11.12 -3.06 1.35
N VAL A 236 10.92 -3.20 0.05
CA VAL A 236 9.88 -4.06 -0.54
C VAL A 236 10.49 -5.39 -0.95
N ALA A 237 9.97 -6.49 -0.41
CA ALA A 237 10.35 -7.82 -0.84
C ALA A 237 9.38 -8.33 -1.91
N CYS A 238 9.89 -8.71 -3.07
CA CYS A 238 9.06 -9.10 -4.21
C CYS A 238 9.24 -10.58 -4.54
N MET A 239 8.20 -11.26 -5.01
CA MET A 239 8.28 -12.63 -5.52
C MET A 239 7.42 -12.82 -6.77
N ASP A 240 7.95 -13.60 -7.73
CA ASP A 240 7.19 -14.03 -8.90
C ASP A 240 6.47 -15.33 -8.57
N VAL A 241 5.15 -15.37 -8.77
CA VAL A 241 4.32 -16.56 -8.56
C VAL A 241 3.91 -17.10 -9.92
N ARG A 242 4.32 -18.35 -10.22
CA ARG A 242 3.96 -19.06 -11.46
C ARG A 242 3.38 -20.44 -11.18
N THR A 243 2.75 -21.01 -12.21
CA THR A 243 2.30 -22.40 -12.21
C THR A 243 3.35 -23.26 -12.92
N ASN A 244 3.83 -24.33 -12.29
CA ASN A 244 4.74 -25.29 -12.93
C ASN A 244 3.98 -26.29 -13.84
N ASP A 245 4.70 -27.18 -14.51
CA ASP A 245 4.12 -28.20 -15.41
C ASP A 245 3.12 -29.14 -14.72
N GLN A 246 3.24 -29.30 -13.39
CA GLN A 246 2.34 -30.13 -12.58
C GLN A 246 1.11 -29.38 -12.08
N GLY A 247 0.98 -28.08 -12.35
CA GLY A 247 -0.11 -27.25 -11.85
C GLY A 247 0.14 -26.62 -10.47
N ASP A 248 1.30 -26.85 -9.86
CA ASP A 248 1.63 -26.27 -8.56
C ASP A 248 2.09 -24.82 -8.67
N LEU A 249 1.78 -24.02 -7.65
CA LEU A 249 2.33 -22.68 -7.52
C LEU A 249 3.75 -22.74 -6.97
N VAL A 250 4.67 -22.11 -7.71
CA VAL A 250 6.09 -22.04 -7.37
C VAL A 250 6.59 -20.61 -7.47
N VAL A 251 7.67 -20.33 -6.73
CA VAL A 251 8.37 -19.06 -6.77
C VAL A 251 9.63 -19.21 -7.62
N THR A 252 9.82 -18.32 -8.59
CA THR A 252 10.94 -18.38 -9.54
C THR A 252 11.58 -17.02 -9.79
N LYS A 253 12.72 -17.00 -10.48
CA LYS A 253 13.31 -15.78 -11.07
C LYS A 253 13.34 -15.93 -12.58
N GLY A 254 12.54 -15.12 -13.29
CA GLY A 254 12.54 -15.10 -14.75
C GLY A 254 12.14 -16.43 -15.40
N ASP A 255 12.14 -16.46 -16.73
CA ASP A 255 11.52 -17.52 -17.54
C ASP A 255 12.11 -18.93 -17.37
N GLN A 256 13.20 -19.15 -16.61
CA GLN A 256 13.96 -20.42 -16.67
C GLN A 256 14.43 -21.10 -15.37
N TYR A 257 14.02 -20.73 -14.15
CA TYR A 257 14.50 -21.46 -12.96
C TYR A 257 13.48 -21.70 -11.86
N ASP A 258 13.20 -22.98 -11.57
CA ASP A 258 12.57 -23.40 -10.31
C ASP A 258 13.57 -23.23 -9.16
N VAL A 259 13.20 -22.46 -8.13
CA VAL A 259 13.97 -22.41 -6.88
C VAL A 259 13.76 -23.76 -6.16
N ARG A 260 14.66 -24.71 -6.41
CA ARG A 260 14.77 -25.93 -5.61
C ARG A 260 15.62 -25.63 -4.37
N GLU A 261 15.00 -25.45 -3.22
CA GLU A 261 15.71 -25.52 -1.94
C GLU A 261 16.26 -26.95 -1.75
N LYS A 262 17.49 -27.08 -1.24
CA LYS A 262 18.05 -28.37 -0.84
C LYS A 262 17.19 -28.93 0.31
N PRO A 263 16.82 -30.23 0.27
CA PRO A 263 15.92 -30.79 1.26
C PRO A 263 16.63 -30.90 2.61
N ASN A 264 16.27 -30.03 3.56
CA ASN A 264 16.48 -30.30 4.97
C ASN A 264 15.11 -30.56 5.61
N LEU A 265 15.05 -31.66 6.34
CA LEU A 265 13.85 -32.30 6.87
C LEU A 265 13.23 -31.49 8.02
N SER A 266 12.02 -30.98 7.81
CA SER A 266 10.90 -31.07 8.76
C SER A 266 9.59 -30.80 8.03
N SER A 267 8.81 -31.86 7.86
CA SER A 267 7.52 -31.86 7.17
C SER A 267 6.42 -31.40 8.11
N ASP A 268 6.21 -30.09 8.20
CA ASP A 268 4.99 -29.50 8.75
C ASP A 268 4.61 -28.27 7.89
N SER A 269 4.04 -28.52 6.70
CA SER A 269 3.40 -27.49 5.90
C SER A 269 1.87 -27.68 5.99
N PRO A 270 1.11 -26.62 6.30
CA PRO A 270 -0.35 -26.73 6.40
C PRO A 270 -0.94 -27.01 5.01
N THR A 271 -1.66 -28.11 4.89
CA THR A 271 -2.40 -28.49 3.67
C THR A 271 -3.79 -27.84 3.72
N ALA A 272 -3.96 -26.70 3.06
CA ALA A 272 -5.27 -26.12 2.84
C ALA A 272 -5.98 -26.87 1.68
N GLN A 273 -7.03 -27.63 1.99
CA GLN A 273 -7.91 -28.21 0.96
C GLN A 273 -8.86 -27.12 0.45
N THR A 274 -8.74 -26.76 -0.83
CA THR A 274 -9.69 -25.87 -1.53
C THR A 274 -10.19 -26.54 -2.81
N ALA A 275 -11.40 -26.17 -3.24
CA ALA A 275 -12.03 -26.65 -4.46
C ALA A 275 -11.30 -26.07 -5.67
N GLY A 276 -10.56 -26.92 -6.38
CA GLY A 276 -9.68 -26.58 -7.50
C GLY A 276 -8.29 -27.19 -7.25
N GLU A 277 -7.83 -28.07 -8.13
CA GLU A 277 -6.62 -28.89 -7.96
C GLU A 277 -5.31 -28.08 -7.93
N VAL A 278 -5.04 -27.32 -6.86
CA VAL A 278 -3.73 -26.71 -6.60
C VAL A 278 -3.08 -27.48 -5.47
N ARG A 279 -2.13 -28.37 -5.81
CA ARG A 279 -1.58 -29.35 -4.86
C ARG A 279 -0.49 -28.80 -3.94
N ASN A 280 -0.04 -27.55 -4.10
CA ASN A 280 0.98 -26.97 -3.22
C ASN A 280 0.99 -25.43 -3.12
N LEU A 281 0.15 -24.86 -2.24
CA LEU A 281 0.15 -23.41 -1.92
C LEU A 281 1.29 -22.99 -0.98
N GLY A 282 1.95 -23.95 -0.32
CA GLY A 282 2.81 -23.69 0.84
C GLY A 282 4.07 -22.87 0.56
N LYS A 283 4.62 -22.95 -0.66
CA LYS A 283 5.91 -22.31 -0.98
C LYS A 283 5.83 -20.77 -1.05
N PRO A 284 4.92 -20.15 -1.84
CA PRO A 284 4.75 -18.70 -1.82
C PRO A 284 4.38 -18.15 -0.44
N VAL A 285 3.51 -18.86 0.29
CA VAL A 285 3.03 -18.44 1.62
C VAL A 285 4.15 -18.50 2.66
N ALA A 286 4.91 -19.59 2.71
CA ALA A 286 6.05 -19.72 3.63
C ALA A 286 7.13 -18.67 3.35
N LEU A 287 7.39 -18.37 2.07
CA LEU A 287 8.31 -17.31 1.69
C LEU A 287 7.79 -15.93 2.11
N ALA A 288 6.50 -15.67 1.95
CA ALA A 288 5.89 -14.42 2.39
C ALA A 288 6.03 -14.23 3.91
N ALA A 289 5.75 -15.27 4.69
CA ALA A 289 5.99 -15.28 6.13
C ALA A 289 7.48 -14.99 6.46
N ARG A 290 8.40 -15.67 5.77
CA ARG A 290 9.85 -15.47 5.97
C ARG A 290 10.28 -14.03 5.68
N TYR A 291 9.74 -13.40 4.63
CA TYR A 291 10.01 -12.00 4.31
C TYR A 291 9.49 -11.05 5.37
N TYR A 292 8.26 -11.26 5.85
CA TYR A 292 7.70 -10.50 6.93
C TYR A 292 8.54 -10.61 8.21
N GLU A 293 8.90 -11.83 8.62
CA GLU A 293 9.74 -12.10 9.79
C GLU A 293 11.16 -11.54 9.66
N SER A 294 11.67 -11.46 8.44
CA SER A 294 12.97 -10.84 8.14
C SER A 294 12.93 -9.31 8.13
N GLY A 295 11.75 -8.71 8.35
CA GLY A 295 11.56 -7.27 8.46
C GLY A 295 11.15 -6.57 7.17
N ALA A 296 10.65 -7.26 6.14
CA ALA A 296 10.13 -6.60 4.93
C ALA A 296 9.05 -5.57 5.28
N ASP A 297 9.13 -4.36 4.73
CA ASP A 297 8.18 -3.28 5.00
C ASP A 297 6.90 -3.37 4.16
N GLU A 298 6.96 -4.17 3.08
CA GLU A 298 5.86 -4.54 2.18
C GLU A 298 6.29 -5.77 1.37
N LEU A 299 5.30 -6.58 0.99
CA LEU A 299 5.50 -7.67 0.04
C LEU A 299 4.80 -7.37 -1.28
N CYS A 300 5.49 -7.64 -2.39
CA CYS A 300 4.92 -7.58 -3.73
C CYS A 300 4.89 -8.99 -4.34
N LEU A 301 3.71 -9.45 -4.74
CA LEU A 301 3.54 -10.74 -5.40
C LEU A 301 3.15 -10.50 -6.85
N LEU A 302 4.05 -10.85 -7.77
CA LEU A 302 3.83 -10.71 -9.20
C LEU A 302 3.27 -12.02 -9.76
N ASN A 303 2.00 -11.99 -10.11
CA ASN A 303 1.31 -13.08 -10.75
C ASN A 303 1.71 -13.16 -12.24
N ILE A 304 2.58 -14.13 -12.54
CA ILE A 304 3.00 -14.47 -13.90
C ILE A 304 2.39 -15.80 -14.36
N THR A 305 1.35 -16.29 -13.67
CA THR A 305 0.62 -17.48 -14.08
C THR A 305 -0.09 -17.25 -15.41
N SER A 306 -0.10 -18.27 -16.28
CA SER A 306 -0.98 -18.26 -17.44
C SER A 306 -2.39 -18.59 -16.98
N PHE A 307 -3.33 -17.66 -17.19
CA PHE A 307 -4.74 -17.90 -16.91
C PHE A 307 -5.26 -18.95 -17.89
N ARG A 308 -5.55 -20.16 -17.41
CA ARG A 308 -6.10 -21.23 -18.27
C ARG A 308 -7.57 -21.00 -18.62
N HIS A 309 -8.34 -20.41 -17.70
CA HIS A 309 -9.81 -20.36 -17.79
C HIS A 309 -10.39 -19.02 -17.31
N SER A 310 -10.47 -18.72 -16.00
CA SER A 310 -10.98 -17.44 -15.48
C SER A 310 -10.01 -16.76 -14.49
N PRO A 311 -9.80 -15.43 -14.56
CA PRO A 311 -9.09 -14.70 -13.53
C PRO A 311 -9.81 -14.68 -12.16
N LEU A 312 -11.14 -14.81 -12.09
CA LEU A 312 -11.85 -14.78 -10.81
C LEU A 312 -12.16 -16.17 -10.25
N GLN A 313 -12.44 -17.14 -11.13
CA GLN A 313 -12.85 -18.48 -10.72
C GLN A 313 -11.67 -19.44 -10.56
N ASP A 314 -10.57 -19.21 -11.31
CA ASP A 314 -9.41 -20.10 -11.36
C ASP A 314 -8.10 -19.39 -11.01
N GLN A 315 -8.12 -18.51 -10.00
CA GLN A 315 -6.90 -17.92 -9.47
C GLN A 315 -6.42 -18.68 -8.21
N PRO A 316 -5.49 -19.63 -8.36
CA PRO A 316 -4.63 -20.06 -7.26
C PRO A 316 -4.03 -18.87 -6.50
N MET A 317 -3.83 -17.74 -7.20
CA MET A 317 -3.31 -16.50 -6.63
C MET A 317 -4.21 -15.92 -5.53
N LEU A 318 -5.55 -15.94 -5.66
CA LEU A 318 -6.44 -15.45 -4.60
C LEU A 318 -6.29 -16.30 -3.32
N ALA A 319 -6.08 -17.61 -3.47
CA ALA A 319 -5.81 -18.50 -2.35
C ALA A 319 -4.45 -18.21 -1.70
N VAL A 320 -3.41 -17.93 -2.50
CA VAL A 320 -2.09 -17.49 -1.98
C VAL A 320 -2.22 -16.18 -1.21
N VAL A 321 -2.91 -15.19 -1.76
CA VAL A 321 -3.11 -13.88 -1.10
C VAL A 321 -3.83 -14.07 0.23
N ARG A 322 -4.90 -14.87 0.26
CA ARG A 322 -5.65 -15.17 1.48
C ARG A 322 -4.78 -15.84 2.54
N ALA A 323 -4.06 -16.89 2.16
CA ALA A 323 -3.18 -17.61 3.07
C ALA A 323 -1.98 -16.76 3.54
N ALA A 324 -1.42 -15.91 2.68
CA ALA A 324 -0.35 -14.98 3.07
C ALA A 324 -0.88 -13.91 4.04
N ALA A 325 -2.08 -13.38 3.82
CA ALA A 325 -2.69 -12.38 4.69
C ALA A 325 -3.03 -12.92 6.10
N GLU A 326 -3.05 -14.23 6.32
CA GLU A 326 -3.25 -14.84 7.65
C GLU A 326 -1.98 -14.74 8.53
N CYS A 327 -0.81 -14.60 7.93
CA CYS A 327 0.48 -14.58 8.64
C CYS A 327 1.33 -13.32 8.40
N VAL A 328 0.97 -12.48 7.42
CA VAL A 328 1.71 -11.27 7.05
C VAL A 328 0.91 -10.02 7.44
N PHE A 329 1.45 -9.25 8.40
CA PHE A 329 0.83 -8.03 8.95
C PHE A 329 1.53 -6.76 8.47
N VAL A 330 1.98 -6.78 7.22
CA VAL A 330 2.49 -5.62 6.46
C VAL A 330 1.74 -5.54 5.12
N PRO A 331 1.86 -4.45 4.36
CA PRO A 331 1.13 -4.29 3.10
C PRO A 331 1.47 -5.39 2.08
N LEU A 332 0.45 -5.81 1.34
CA LEU A 332 0.53 -6.76 0.24
C LEU A 332 0.14 -6.07 -1.08
N THR A 333 1.06 -6.05 -2.04
CA THR A 333 0.85 -5.56 -3.40
C THR A 333 0.76 -6.73 -4.37
N ILE A 334 -0.29 -6.77 -5.19
CA ILE A 334 -0.49 -7.82 -6.19
C ILE A 334 -0.38 -7.27 -7.61
N GLY A 335 0.59 -7.75 -8.37
CA GLY A 335 0.74 -7.41 -9.79
C GLY A 335 0.37 -8.57 -10.71
N GLY A 336 -0.03 -8.25 -11.94
CA GLY A 336 -0.30 -9.26 -12.97
C GLY A 336 -1.77 -9.71 -13.02
N GLY A 337 -2.38 -9.62 -14.20
CA GLY A 337 -3.78 -10.02 -14.43
C GLY A 337 -4.84 -9.00 -14.03
N ILE A 338 -4.46 -7.80 -13.56
CA ILE A 338 -5.39 -6.72 -13.19
C ILE A 338 -5.79 -5.96 -14.46
N LYS A 339 -6.80 -6.48 -15.16
CA LYS A 339 -7.32 -5.92 -16.42
C LYS A 339 -8.73 -6.40 -16.69
N ASP A 340 -9.37 -5.78 -17.68
CA ASP A 340 -10.63 -6.30 -18.21
C ASP A 340 -10.39 -7.68 -18.84
N THR A 341 -11.27 -8.62 -18.51
CA THR A 341 -11.18 -10.01 -18.95
C THR A 341 -12.55 -10.58 -19.30
N ILE A 342 -12.56 -11.72 -19.97
CA ILE A 342 -13.78 -12.45 -20.33
C ILE A 342 -13.58 -13.88 -19.85
N ASP A 343 -14.47 -14.35 -18.97
CA ASP A 343 -14.50 -15.73 -18.49
C ASP A 343 -14.83 -16.72 -19.63
N PRO A 344 -14.55 -18.03 -19.50
CA PRO A 344 -14.83 -19.02 -20.55
C PRO A 344 -16.31 -19.11 -20.93
N ASP A 345 -17.20 -18.74 -20.01
CA ASP A 345 -18.66 -18.69 -20.22
C ASP A 345 -19.13 -17.41 -20.95
N GLY A 346 -18.20 -16.50 -21.29
CA GLY A 346 -18.48 -15.22 -21.95
C GLY A 346 -18.77 -14.07 -20.99
N THR A 347 -18.74 -14.29 -19.67
CA THR A 347 -18.96 -13.23 -18.68
C THR A 347 -17.82 -12.22 -18.72
N LYS A 348 -18.15 -10.95 -18.99
CA LYS A 348 -17.18 -9.85 -18.91
C LYS A 348 -16.88 -9.55 -17.45
N ARG A 349 -15.59 -9.41 -17.13
CA ARG A 349 -15.08 -8.98 -15.83
C ARG A 349 -14.26 -7.73 -16.01
N SER A 350 -14.67 -6.65 -15.35
CA SER A 350 -13.91 -5.41 -15.31
C SER A 350 -12.64 -5.55 -14.47
N ALA A 351 -11.63 -4.74 -14.77
CA ALA A 351 -10.43 -4.62 -13.94
C ALA A 351 -10.76 -4.23 -12.49
N LEU A 352 -11.82 -3.43 -12.30
CA LEU A 352 -12.32 -3.04 -10.99
C LEU A 352 -12.82 -4.25 -10.18
N GLU A 353 -13.60 -5.14 -10.81
CA GLU A 353 -14.06 -6.39 -10.16
C GLU A 353 -12.89 -7.30 -9.81
N VAL A 354 -11.91 -7.43 -10.71
CA VAL A 354 -10.69 -8.23 -10.47
C VAL A 354 -9.89 -7.66 -9.29
N ALA A 355 -9.66 -6.35 -9.27
CA ALA A 355 -8.97 -5.68 -8.16
C ALA A 355 -9.76 -5.84 -6.84
N GLY A 356 -11.08 -5.66 -6.89
CA GLY A 356 -11.97 -5.88 -5.75
C GLY A 356 -11.83 -7.28 -5.15
N ALA A 357 -11.77 -8.32 -5.98
CA ALA A 357 -11.56 -9.68 -5.51
C ALA A 357 -10.21 -9.86 -4.79
N TYR A 358 -9.14 -9.28 -5.31
CA TYR A 358 -7.84 -9.30 -4.65
C TYR A 358 -7.83 -8.54 -3.33
N PHE A 359 -8.46 -7.35 -3.27
CA PHE A 359 -8.59 -6.61 -2.02
C PHE A 359 -9.36 -7.41 -0.96
N ARG A 360 -10.47 -8.05 -1.36
CA ARG A 360 -11.25 -8.93 -0.48
C ARG A 360 -10.49 -10.20 -0.06
N ALA A 361 -9.48 -10.61 -0.82
CA ALA A 361 -8.63 -11.74 -0.46
C ALA A 361 -7.52 -11.35 0.53
N GLY A 362 -7.12 -10.08 0.61
CA GLY A 362 -6.07 -9.61 1.53
C GLY A 362 -5.02 -8.69 0.90
N ALA A 363 -5.14 -8.37 -0.39
CA ALA A 363 -4.29 -7.37 -1.03
C ALA A 363 -4.63 -5.97 -0.51
N ASP A 364 -3.63 -5.10 -0.43
CA ASP A 364 -3.81 -3.69 -0.07
C ASP A 364 -3.66 -2.79 -1.30
N LYS A 365 -2.86 -3.25 -2.27
CA LYS A 365 -2.58 -2.53 -3.51
C LYS A 365 -2.56 -3.49 -4.69
N ILE A 366 -2.90 -2.95 -5.85
CA ILE A 366 -2.76 -3.65 -7.13
C ILE A 366 -1.69 -2.98 -7.98
N SER A 367 -1.01 -3.76 -8.82
CA SER A 367 -0.02 -3.26 -9.76
C SER A 367 -0.47 -3.49 -11.20
N ILE A 368 -0.52 -2.40 -11.98
CA ILE A 368 -0.91 -2.38 -13.39
C ILE A 368 0.33 -2.19 -14.25
N GLY A 369 0.53 -3.08 -15.23
CA GLY A 369 1.65 -3.04 -16.18
C GLY A 369 1.23 -2.51 -17.55
N SER A 370 1.13 -3.40 -18.54
CA SER A 370 0.86 -3.03 -19.95
C SER A 370 -0.41 -2.19 -20.17
N GLU A 371 -1.48 -2.44 -19.41
CA GLU A 371 -2.71 -1.64 -19.51
C GLU A 371 -2.49 -0.15 -19.18
N ALA A 372 -1.51 0.17 -18.33
CA ALA A 372 -1.15 1.54 -18.02
C ALA A 372 -0.57 2.26 -19.25
N VAL A 373 0.24 1.57 -20.04
CA VAL A 373 0.82 2.11 -21.27
C VAL A 373 -0.28 2.43 -22.28
N TYR A 374 -1.22 1.51 -22.50
CA TYR A 374 -2.34 1.74 -23.41
C TYR A 374 -3.26 2.85 -22.92
N ALA A 375 -3.48 2.95 -21.60
CA ALA A 375 -4.26 4.05 -21.02
C ALA A 375 -3.60 5.41 -21.27
N VAL A 376 -2.28 5.51 -21.11
CA VAL A 376 -1.56 6.77 -21.39
C VAL A 376 -1.52 7.09 -22.88
N GLU A 377 -1.37 6.11 -23.77
CA GLU A 377 -1.48 6.35 -25.21
C GLU A 377 -2.85 6.94 -25.58
N ARG A 378 -3.94 6.42 -25.01
CA ARG A 378 -5.29 6.99 -25.18
C ARG A 378 -5.39 8.40 -24.58
N LEU A 379 -4.87 8.62 -23.38
CA LEU A 379 -4.83 9.93 -22.73
C LEU A 379 -4.12 10.97 -23.59
N LEU A 380 -2.96 10.63 -24.17
CA LEU A 380 -2.20 11.53 -25.03
C LEU A 380 -2.92 11.81 -26.35
N ALA A 381 -3.56 10.80 -26.95
CA ALA A 381 -4.36 10.99 -28.16
C ALA A 381 -5.61 11.85 -27.92
N ALA A 382 -6.29 11.67 -26.79
CA ALA A 382 -7.53 12.39 -26.45
C ALA A 382 -7.28 13.75 -25.78
N GLY A 383 -6.09 13.97 -25.21
CA GLY A 383 -5.72 15.16 -24.44
C GLY A 383 -6.28 15.22 -23.01
N LYS A 384 -7.14 14.28 -22.62
CA LYS A 384 -7.79 14.24 -21.30
C LYS A 384 -8.09 12.80 -20.85
N PRO A 385 -8.18 12.55 -19.54
CA PRO A 385 -8.68 11.28 -19.00
C PRO A 385 -10.10 11.03 -19.53
N ASP A 386 -10.42 9.77 -19.83
CA ASP A 386 -11.71 9.36 -20.39
C ASP A 386 -12.61 8.62 -19.38
N GLY A 387 -12.07 8.33 -18.18
CA GLY A 387 -12.75 7.63 -17.09
C GLY A 387 -12.85 6.13 -17.26
N THR A 388 -12.18 5.54 -18.26
CA THR A 388 -12.37 4.13 -18.65
C THR A 388 -11.21 3.22 -18.31
N SER A 389 -10.04 3.76 -17.99
CA SER A 389 -8.90 2.90 -17.66
C SER A 389 -9.06 2.22 -16.30
N ALA A 390 -8.39 1.07 -16.14
CA ALA A 390 -8.30 0.39 -14.85
C ALA A 390 -7.72 1.30 -13.76
N ILE A 391 -6.76 2.17 -14.10
CA ILE A 391 -6.18 3.15 -13.17
C ILE A 391 -7.27 4.07 -12.64
N GLU A 392 -8.04 4.70 -13.52
CA GLU A 392 -9.09 5.65 -13.16
C GLU A 392 -10.20 4.97 -12.33
N ALA A 393 -10.70 3.82 -12.78
CA ALA A 393 -11.79 3.12 -12.12
C ALA A 393 -11.41 2.64 -10.71
N ILE A 394 -10.21 2.06 -10.56
CA ILE A 394 -9.75 1.54 -9.26
C ILE A 394 -9.39 2.70 -8.34
N ALA A 395 -8.72 3.75 -8.82
CA ALA A 395 -8.38 4.92 -8.03
C ALA A 395 -9.63 5.67 -7.55
N HIS A 396 -10.68 5.75 -8.36
CA HIS A 396 -11.96 6.33 -7.96
C HIS A 396 -12.62 5.53 -6.82
N ALA A 397 -12.64 4.20 -6.92
CA ALA A 397 -13.29 3.36 -5.92
C ALA A 397 -12.48 3.23 -4.61
N TYR A 398 -11.17 3.01 -4.71
CA TYR A 398 -10.30 2.62 -3.60
C TYR A 398 -9.26 3.69 -3.22
N GLY A 399 -9.29 4.84 -3.89
CA GLY A 399 -8.28 5.88 -3.74
C GLY A 399 -7.01 5.56 -4.53
N ARG A 400 -6.29 6.61 -4.93
CA ARG A 400 -5.04 6.49 -5.71
C ARG A 400 -3.98 5.63 -5.02
N GLN A 401 -3.95 5.63 -3.68
CA GLN A 401 -3.04 4.82 -2.88
C GLN A 401 -3.16 3.31 -3.11
N ALA A 402 -4.28 2.82 -3.65
CA ALA A 402 -4.49 1.42 -3.98
C ALA A 402 -3.89 1.02 -5.34
N VAL A 403 -3.48 1.99 -6.17
CA VAL A 403 -3.03 1.76 -7.55
C VAL A 403 -1.53 2.03 -7.69
N VAL A 404 -0.77 0.95 -7.86
CA VAL A 404 0.63 0.96 -8.25
C VAL A 404 0.71 0.77 -9.77
N VAL A 405 1.63 1.47 -10.44
CA VAL A 405 1.92 1.20 -11.86
C VAL A 405 3.35 0.69 -12.01
N SER A 406 3.49 -0.50 -12.60
CA SER A 406 4.77 -1.09 -12.96
C SER A 406 5.19 -0.61 -14.34
N ILE A 407 6.34 0.06 -14.42
CA ILE A 407 6.90 0.56 -15.68
C ILE A 407 8.20 -0.19 -15.98
N ASP A 408 8.29 -0.72 -17.20
CA ASP A 408 9.44 -1.48 -17.71
C ASP A 408 10.12 -0.71 -18.86
N PRO A 409 10.97 0.28 -18.56
CA PRO A 409 11.69 1.04 -19.56
C PRO A 409 12.96 0.31 -20.03
N ARG A 410 13.38 0.62 -21.26
CA ARG A 410 14.65 0.24 -21.86
C ARG A 410 15.38 1.47 -22.41
N ARG A 411 16.70 1.50 -22.27
CA ARG A 411 17.53 2.55 -22.89
C ARG A 411 17.46 2.49 -24.41
N THR A 412 17.16 3.64 -25.02
CA THR A 412 17.24 3.87 -26.46
C THR A 412 18.39 4.81 -26.75
N TYR A 413 19.47 4.27 -27.32
CA TYR A 413 20.70 5.02 -27.58
C TYR A 413 20.56 5.97 -28.77
N VAL A 414 21.11 7.17 -28.60
CA VAL A 414 21.08 8.25 -29.58
C VAL A 414 22.41 8.99 -29.59
N ASP A 415 22.70 9.71 -30.67
CA ASP A 415 23.82 10.65 -30.73
C ASP A 415 23.43 11.97 -30.07
N SER A 416 24.16 12.39 -29.02
CA SER A 416 23.78 13.55 -28.21
C SER A 416 23.87 14.90 -28.93
N ILE A 417 24.60 14.98 -30.04
CA ILE A 417 24.80 16.22 -30.80
C ILE A 417 23.74 16.34 -31.90
N THR A 418 23.45 15.24 -32.57
CA THR A 418 22.64 15.22 -33.79
C THR A 418 21.20 14.76 -33.58
N TYR A 419 20.87 14.17 -32.43
CA TYR A 419 19.49 13.73 -32.16
C TYR A 419 18.54 14.92 -32.03
N ASP A 420 17.52 14.94 -32.90
CA ASP A 420 16.44 15.92 -32.91
C ASP A 420 15.05 15.27 -32.82
N GLY A 421 14.99 14.06 -32.24
CA GLY A 421 13.75 13.34 -32.05
C GLY A 421 12.85 13.92 -30.94
N PRO A 422 11.62 13.41 -30.80
CA PRO A 422 10.60 13.97 -29.91
C PRO A 422 10.98 13.96 -28.42
N HIS A 423 11.94 13.11 -28.02
CA HIS A 423 12.39 12.96 -26.64
C HIS A 423 13.74 13.62 -26.37
N LYS A 424 14.16 14.60 -27.17
CA LYS A 424 15.46 15.28 -27.05
C LYS A 424 15.68 15.90 -25.66
N SER A 425 14.64 16.45 -25.05
CA SER A 425 14.69 17.03 -23.70
C SER A 425 14.89 16.00 -22.58
N GLU A 426 14.73 14.71 -22.88
CA GLU A 426 14.85 13.60 -21.92
C GLU A 426 16.17 12.83 -22.11
N VAL A 427 17.03 13.25 -23.05
CA VAL A 427 18.29 12.56 -23.33
C VAL A 427 19.27 12.75 -22.18
N ILE A 428 19.81 11.62 -21.72
CA ILE A 428 20.86 11.53 -20.70
C ILE A 428 22.18 11.24 -21.40
N VAL A 429 23.21 12.01 -21.07
CA VAL A 429 24.58 11.76 -21.52
C VAL A 429 25.28 10.91 -20.46
N GLY A 430 25.74 9.73 -20.87
CA GLY A 430 26.36 8.76 -19.99
C GLY A 430 27.64 9.28 -19.35
N SER A 431 27.81 8.94 -18.07
CA SER A 431 29.02 9.16 -17.30
C SER A 431 29.76 7.84 -17.06
N GLN A 432 31.02 7.93 -16.66
CA GLN A 432 31.87 6.77 -16.28
C GLN A 432 31.85 5.67 -17.36
N ASP A 433 31.34 4.48 -17.05
CA ASP A 433 31.28 3.31 -17.94
C ASP A 433 30.46 3.53 -19.22
N TYR A 434 29.67 4.62 -19.28
CA TYR A 434 28.86 5.01 -20.43
C TYR A 434 29.38 6.26 -21.15
N GLN A 435 30.64 6.65 -20.94
CA GLN A 435 31.23 7.81 -21.61
C GLN A 435 31.09 7.72 -23.13
N GLY A 436 30.62 8.82 -23.74
CA GLY A 436 30.38 8.90 -25.19
C GLY A 436 29.07 8.27 -25.65
N LYS A 437 28.26 7.70 -24.75
CA LYS A 437 26.90 7.21 -25.05
C LYS A 437 25.87 8.21 -24.54
N ALA A 438 24.75 8.32 -25.23
CA ALA A 438 23.58 9.03 -24.75
C ALA A 438 22.31 8.23 -25.04
N TRP A 439 21.29 8.35 -24.19
CA TRP A 439 20.04 7.61 -24.33
C TRP A 439 18.85 8.36 -23.74
N TRP A 440 17.65 7.96 -24.14
CA TRP A 440 16.41 8.22 -23.42
C TRP A 440 15.76 6.88 -23.06
N TYR A 441 14.74 6.88 -22.21
CA TYR A 441 14.10 5.65 -21.74
C TYR A 441 12.77 5.43 -22.45
N GLN A 442 12.72 4.36 -23.24
CA GLN A 442 11.53 3.95 -23.99
C GLN A 442 10.73 2.90 -23.21
N CYS A 443 9.42 3.09 -23.09
CA CYS A 443 8.55 2.15 -22.41
C CYS A 443 8.27 0.88 -23.22
N THR A 444 7.95 -0.18 -22.50
CA THR A 444 7.60 -1.47 -23.10
C THR A 444 6.28 -2.00 -22.55
N VAL A 445 5.72 -2.96 -23.28
CA VAL A 445 4.57 -3.77 -22.85
C VAL A 445 4.91 -5.26 -22.99
N SER A 446 3.97 -6.12 -22.57
CA SER A 446 4.11 -7.57 -22.69
C SER A 446 5.36 -8.10 -21.97
N GLY A 447 5.64 -7.58 -20.76
CA GLY A 447 6.80 -7.97 -19.94
C GLY A 447 8.14 -7.66 -20.61
N GLY A 448 8.31 -6.46 -21.16
CA GLY A 448 9.58 -6.06 -21.77
C GLY A 448 9.79 -6.50 -23.23
N ARG A 449 8.81 -7.21 -23.83
CA ARG A 449 8.97 -7.82 -25.16
C ARG A 449 8.64 -6.90 -26.33
N GLU A 450 7.77 -5.91 -26.11
CA GLU A 450 7.31 -4.99 -27.16
C GLU A 450 7.62 -3.54 -26.78
N LEU A 451 8.36 -2.83 -27.63
CA LEU A 451 8.65 -1.39 -27.46
C LEU A 451 7.44 -0.56 -27.89
N ARG A 452 7.17 0.52 -27.15
CA ARG A 452 6.12 1.50 -27.47
C ARG A 452 6.73 2.85 -27.77
N SER A 453 6.08 3.64 -28.62
CA SER A 453 6.50 5.02 -28.94
C SER A 453 6.11 5.99 -27.82
N LEU A 454 6.54 5.67 -26.60
CA LEU A 454 6.23 6.39 -25.37
C LEU A 454 7.48 6.44 -24.51
N SER A 455 7.85 7.62 -24.00
CA SER A 455 8.95 7.76 -23.05
C SER A 455 8.52 7.44 -21.61
N VAL A 456 9.49 7.12 -20.76
CA VAL A 456 9.23 6.87 -19.34
C VAL A 456 8.62 8.09 -18.64
N VAL A 457 9.02 9.31 -19.04
CA VAL A 457 8.49 10.55 -18.47
C VAL A 457 7.03 10.74 -18.86
N GLN A 458 6.70 10.54 -20.14
CA GLN A 458 5.31 10.62 -20.61
C GLN A 458 4.43 9.58 -19.92
N LEU A 459 4.92 8.36 -19.76
CA LEU A 459 4.18 7.31 -19.05
C LEU A 459 3.98 7.68 -17.57
N ALA A 460 5.05 8.06 -16.86
CA ALA A 460 4.98 8.39 -15.44
C ALA A 460 4.00 9.54 -15.14
N GLN A 461 4.07 10.62 -15.92
CA GLN A 461 3.14 11.75 -15.81
C GLN A 461 1.71 11.37 -16.21
N GLY A 462 1.57 10.55 -17.25
CA GLY A 462 0.27 10.09 -17.72
C GLY A 462 -0.45 9.25 -16.67
N VAL A 463 0.25 8.30 -16.03
CA VAL A 463 -0.37 7.42 -15.03
C VAL A 463 -0.70 8.15 -13.73
N GLU A 464 0.13 9.12 -13.32
CA GLU A 464 -0.20 10.02 -12.22
C GLU A 464 -1.48 10.80 -12.52
N LYS A 465 -1.60 11.36 -13.72
CA LYS A 465 -2.81 12.10 -14.15
C LYS A 465 -4.05 11.20 -14.20
N LEU A 466 -3.90 9.92 -14.51
CA LEU A 466 -4.99 8.94 -14.50
C LEU A 466 -5.38 8.47 -13.09
N GLY A 467 -4.58 8.77 -12.06
CA GLY A 467 -4.88 8.45 -10.66
C GLY A 467 -4.03 7.35 -10.04
N ALA A 468 -2.90 6.97 -10.63
CA ALA A 468 -1.91 6.13 -9.93
C ALA A 468 -1.41 6.84 -8.66
N GLY A 469 -1.18 6.08 -7.59
CA GLY A 469 -0.68 6.61 -6.31
C GLY A 469 0.74 6.18 -5.97
N GLU A 470 1.35 5.27 -6.74
CA GLU A 470 2.75 4.87 -6.58
C GLU A 470 3.26 4.29 -7.91
N ILE A 471 4.52 4.55 -8.25
CA ILE A 471 5.14 4.00 -9.46
C ILE A 471 6.23 3.01 -9.06
N LEU A 472 6.12 1.78 -9.54
CA LEU A 472 7.17 0.77 -9.50
C LEU A 472 8.02 0.88 -10.78
N ILE A 473 9.23 1.44 -10.65
CA ILE A 473 10.15 1.62 -11.77
C ILE A 473 11.12 0.44 -11.82
N ASN A 474 10.92 -0.45 -12.78
CA ASN A 474 11.89 -1.48 -13.13
C ASN A 474 12.92 -0.90 -14.10
N SER A 475 13.98 -1.66 -14.39
CA SER A 475 14.96 -1.31 -15.43
C SER A 475 15.34 -2.59 -16.17
N ILE A 476 14.94 -2.69 -17.44
CA ILE A 476 15.27 -3.85 -18.27
C ILE A 476 16.79 -4.01 -18.39
N ASP A 477 17.51 -2.89 -18.46
CA ASP A 477 18.97 -2.87 -18.62
C ASP A 477 19.73 -3.25 -17.34
N ARG A 478 19.12 -3.11 -16.15
CA ARG A 478 19.72 -3.49 -14.86
C ARG A 478 19.20 -4.81 -14.32
N ASP A 479 18.09 -5.33 -14.83
CA ASP A 479 17.45 -6.50 -14.24
C ASP A 479 18.39 -7.72 -14.22
N GLY A 480 18.44 -8.36 -13.06
CA GLY A 480 19.29 -9.51 -12.81
C GLY A 480 20.81 -9.28 -12.83
N THR A 481 21.31 -8.07 -13.11
CA THR A 481 22.76 -7.78 -13.25
C THR A 481 23.53 -7.77 -11.92
N GLY A 482 22.87 -7.39 -10.82
CA GLY A 482 23.51 -7.20 -9.52
C GLY A 482 24.42 -5.97 -9.42
N LEU A 483 24.41 -5.09 -10.43
CA LEU A 483 25.29 -3.92 -10.55
C LEU A 483 24.67 -2.63 -9.97
N GLY A 484 23.62 -2.74 -9.16
CA GLY A 484 22.89 -1.62 -8.60
C GLY A 484 21.72 -1.14 -9.46
N PHE A 485 20.90 -0.27 -8.87
CA PHE A 485 19.73 0.32 -9.52
C PHE A 485 20.13 1.30 -10.63
N ASP A 486 19.23 1.57 -11.58
CA ASP A 486 19.47 2.59 -12.61
C ASP A 486 19.19 4.00 -12.05
N LEU A 487 20.21 4.64 -11.48
CA LEU A 487 20.06 5.95 -10.82
C LEU A 487 19.61 7.06 -11.77
N ASP A 488 20.01 7.03 -13.03
CA ASP A 488 19.65 8.04 -14.02
C ASP A 488 18.16 7.94 -14.38
N LEU A 489 17.66 6.72 -14.56
CA LEU A 489 16.25 6.43 -14.73
C LEU A 489 15.42 6.92 -13.54
N LEU A 490 15.85 6.60 -12.32
CA LEU A 490 15.11 6.98 -11.12
C LEU A 490 15.06 8.49 -10.93
N ARG A 491 16.16 9.21 -11.21
CA ARG A 491 16.18 10.69 -11.15
C ARG A 491 15.25 11.32 -12.18
N VAL A 492 15.23 10.84 -13.42
CA VAL A 492 14.37 11.42 -14.45
C VAL A 492 12.88 11.20 -14.11
N VAL A 493 12.52 10.01 -13.63
CA VAL A 493 11.16 9.73 -13.19
C VAL A 493 10.81 10.58 -11.97
N LYS A 494 11.65 10.58 -10.92
CA LYS A 494 11.33 11.28 -9.67
C LYS A 494 11.14 12.78 -9.84
N ARG A 495 11.85 13.40 -10.79
CA ARG A 495 11.66 14.82 -11.15
C ARG A 495 10.39 15.09 -11.95
N SER A 496 9.80 14.07 -12.57
CA SER A 496 8.65 14.21 -13.46
C SER A 496 7.29 14.06 -12.80
N VAL A 497 7.22 13.50 -11.58
CA VAL A 497 5.98 13.17 -10.86
C VAL A 497 6.00 13.64 -9.41
N LYS A 498 4.81 13.72 -8.81
CA LYS A 498 4.55 14.05 -7.40
C LYS A 498 4.04 12.86 -6.58
N ILE A 499 3.86 11.69 -7.18
CA ILE A 499 3.57 10.44 -6.47
C ILE A 499 4.86 9.69 -6.03
N PRO A 500 4.78 8.82 -5.00
CA PRO A 500 5.88 7.97 -4.57
C PRO A 500 6.44 7.08 -5.69
N VAL A 501 7.75 6.84 -5.65
CA VAL A 501 8.48 5.98 -6.59
C VAL A 501 9.19 4.86 -5.83
N ILE A 502 9.00 3.62 -6.29
CA ILE A 502 9.72 2.43 -5.85
C ILE A 502 10.81 2.13 -6.88
N ALA A 503 12.07 2.12 -6.45
CA ALA A 503 13.19 1.66 -7.26
C ALA A 503 13.22 0.13 -7.35
N SER A 504 13.32 -0.43 -8.55
CA SER A 504 13.41 -1.87 -8.78
C SER A 504 14.46 -2.20 -9.84
N SER A 505 14.81 -3.49 -9.94
CA SER A 505 15.80 -4.08 -10.84
C SER A 505 17.25 -3.62 -10.62
N GLY A 506 18.14 -4.60 -10.38
CA GLY A 506 19.60 -4.39 -10.37
C GLY A 506 20.31 -4.50 -9.03
N ALA A 507 19.58 -4.45 -7.90
CA ALA A 507 20.19 -4.63 -6.58
C ALA A 507 20.97 -5.96 -6.46
N GLY A 508 22.23 -5.86 -6.04
CA GLY A 508 23.12 -7.01 -5.79
C GLY A 508 23.76 -7.03 -4.39
N SER A 509 23.58 -5.99 -3.59
CA SER A 509 24.23 -5.82 -2.28
C SER A 509 23.44 -4.82 -1.42
N SER A 510 23.68 -4.81 -0.11
CA SER A 510 23.12 -3.84 0.83
C SER A 510 23.55 -2.39 0.53
N SER A 511 24.76 -2.17 0.02
CA SER A 511 25.25 -0.84 -0.38
C SER A 511 24.43 -0.20 -1.50
N HIS A 512 23.86 -0.99 -2.43
CA HIS A 512 23.01 -0.45 -3.50
C HIS A 512 21.72 0.18 -2.96
N PHE A 513 21.21 -0.27 -1.82
CA PHE A 513 20.04 0.33 -1.17
C PHE A 513 20.38 1.68 -0.54
N VAL A 514 21.54 1.78 0.12
CA VAL A 514 22.04 3.07 0.64
C VAL A 514 22.20 4.06 -0.50
N GLU A 515 22.89 3.64 -1.56
CA GLU A 515 23.17 4.46 -2.74
C GLU A 515 21.90 5.01 -3.38
N VAL A 516 20.89 4.16 -3.62
CA VAL A 516 19.67 4.60 -4.30
C VAL A 516 18.89 5.63 -3.48
N PHE A 517 18.82 5.47 -2.16
CA PHE A 517 18.09 6.41 -1.30
C PHE A 517 18.80 7.76 -1.18
N GLU A 518 20.14 7.78 -1.08
CA GLU A 518 20.92 9.01 -1.00
C GLU A 518 20.92 9.79 -2.32
N GLN A 519 20.93 9.09 -3.46
CA GLN A 519 21.20 9.72 -4.76
C GLN A 519 19.96 10.05 -5.61
N THR A 520 18.77 9.57 -5.25
CA THR A 520 17.58 9.68 -6.11
C THR A 520 16.34 10.26 -5.43
N GLY A 521 16.26 10.20 -4.09
CA GLY A 521 15.10 10.68 -3.34
C GLY A 521 13.86 9.79 -3.43
N VAL A 522 13.97 8.56 -3.95
CA VAL A 522 12.87 7.59 -3.96
C VAL A 522 12.39 7.23 -2.54
N GLU A 523 11.13 6.84 -2.43
CA GLU A 523 10.48 6.49 -1.16
C GLU A 523 10.74 5.03 -0.76
N ALA A 524 10.93 4.15 -1.76
CA ALA A 524 11.10 2.73 -1.54
C ALA A 524 12.09 2.09 -2.53
N ALA A 525 12.65 0.95 -2.14
CA ALA A 525 13.48 0.11 -2.98
C ALA A 525 13.01 -1.34 -2.87
N LEU A 526 12.88 -1.99 -4.01
CA LEU A 526 12.36 -3.35 -4.16
C LEU A 526 13.49 -4.27 -4.62
N ALA A 527 13.55 -5.44 -4.01
CA ALA A 527 14.34 -6.53 -4.53
C ALA A 527 13.58 -7.86 -4.43
N ALA A 528 13.85 -8.71 -5.43
CA ALA A 528 13.34 -10.06 -5.49
C ALA A 528 14.49 -11.05 -5.27
N GLY A 529 15.24 -11.32 -6.33
CA GLY A 529 16.18 -12.45 -6.40
C GLY A 529 17.18 -12.57 -5.24
N ILE A 530 17.79 -11.47 -4.80
CA ILE A 530 18.83 -11.48 -3.76
C ILE A 530 18.27 -11.90 -2.39
N PHE A 531 17.00 -11.57 -2.09
CA PHE A 531 16.34 -11.96 -0.85
C PHE A 531 15.90 -13.42 -0.88
N HIS A 532 15.35 -13.90 -2.02
CA HIS A 532 14.94 -15.30 -2.16
C HIS A 532 16.10 -16.29 -2.01
N ARG A 533 17.26 -15.93 -2.60
CA ARG A 533 18.46 -16.77 -2.61
C ARG A 533 19.30 -16.64 -1.34
N GLY A 534 18.94 -15.71 -0.45
CA GLY A 534 19.71 -15.42 0.76
C GLY A 534 21.11 -14.87 0.48
N GLU A 535 21.30 -14.23 -0.68
CA GLU A 535 22.57 -13.58 -1.05
C GLU A 535 22.79 -12.30 -0.26
N VAL A 536 21.69 -11.59 0.03
CA VAL A 536 21.65 -10.37 0.85
C VAL A 536 20.43 -10.49 1.76
N GLY A 537 20.60 -10.25 3.06
CA GLY A 537 19.48 -10.28 4.02
C GLY A 537 18.70 -8.96 4.06
N ILE A 538 17.38 -9.00 4.28
CA ILE A 538 16.59 -7.77 4.51
C ILE A 538 17.09 -7.03 5.75
N LYS A 539 17.40 -7.76 6.83
CA LYS A 539 18.01 -7.21 8.04
C LYS A 539 19.36 -6.55 7.77
N GLU A 540 20.21 -7.19 6.97
CA GLU A 540 21.51 -6.64 6.56
C GLU A 540 21.35 -5.33 5.78
N VAL A 541 20.38 -5.26 4.86
CA VAL A 541 20.03 -4.01 4.16
C VAL A 541 19.64 -2.91 5.15
N LYS A 542 18.75 -3.22 6.09
CA LYS A 542 18.30 -2.25 7.11
C LYS A 542 19.43 -1.80 8.03
N GLU A 543 20.33 -2.70 8.42
CA GLU A 543 21.52 -2.36 9.21
C GLU A 543 22.48 -1.44 8.44
N ALA A 544 22.72 -1.70 7.16
CA ALA A 544 23.53 -0.84 6.30
C ALA A 544 22.91 0.56 6.15
N MET A 545 21.59 0.63 5.94
CA MET A 545 20.85 1.89 5.87
C MET A 545 20.90 2.68 7.17
N LYS A 546 20.74 2.01 8.32
CA LYS A 546 20.85 2.62 9.65
C LYS A 546 22.27 3.16 9.88
N GLY A 547 23.30 2.43 9.43
CA GLY A 547 24.70 2.88 9.45
C GLY A 547 24.95 4.14 8.60
N ALA A 548 24.20 4.30 7.51
CA ALA A 548 24.19 5.51 6.67
C ALA A 548 23.24 6.61 7.18
N SER A 549 22.73 6.51 8.41
CA SER A 549 21.77 7.46 9.00
C SER A 549 20.45 7.61 8.22
N LEU A 550 20.08 6.62 7.41
CA LEU A 550 18.76 6.53 6.80
C LEU A 550 17.77 6.00 7.81
N ASN A 551 16.59 6.61 7.86
CA ASN A 551 15.52 6.18 8.76
C ASN A 551 14.89 4.88 8.25
N VAL A 552 14.89 3.83 9.07
CA VAL A 552 14.35 2.50 8.74
C VAL A 552 13.42 2.03 9.84
N ARG A 553 12.45 1.18 9.47
CA ARG A 553 11.69 0.42 10.45
C ARG A 553 12.58 -0.72 10.96
N ASP A 554 12.63 -0.92 12.27
CA ASP A 554 13.40 -2.02 12.87
C ASP A 554 12.81 -3.42 12.52
#